data_AF-A0A536Z2V2-F1
#
_entry.id   AF-A0A536Z2V2-F1
#
_cell.length_a   1.000
_cell.length_b   1.000
_cell.length_c   1.000
_cell.angle_alpha   90.00
_cell.angle_beta   90.00
_cell.angle_gamma   90.00
#
_symmetry.space_group_name_H-M   'P 1'
#
loop_
_entity.id
_entity.type
_entity.pdbx_description
1 polymer ?
#
loop_
_entity_poly.entity_id
_entity_poly.type
_entity_poly.pdbx_seq_one_letter_code
_entity_poly.pdbx_strand_id
1 'polypeptide(L)'
;GAVSGALKASPTLHLSDAEIGASASAYLAGAVLGAFFFGWLTDRLGRKRLFFVTLGVYIAATAASALAPDFAMFALFRFITGAGIGGEYTAINSALQELIP
;
A
#
# COMPACT_ATOMS: atom_id res chain seq x y z
N GLY A 1 -14.13 -7.09 -2.02
CA GLY A 1 -14.91 -7.11 -3.27
C GLY A 1 -14.51 -8.29 -4.12
N ALA A 2 -13.59 -8.11 -5.06
CA ALA A 2 -13.22 -9.16 -6.02
C ALA A 2 -12.38 -10.31 -5.42
N VAL A 3 -11.49 -10.01 -4.46
CA VAL A 3 -10.53 -11.00 -3.91
C VAL A 3 -10.99 -11.62 -2.57
N SER A 4 -12.07 -11.10 -1.96
CA SER A 4 -12.53 -11.56 -0.65
C SER A 4 -12.96 -13.03 -0.64
N GLY A 5 -13.57 -13.53 -1.73
CA GLY A 5 -13.92 -14.95 -1.85
C GLY A 5 -12.69 -15.86 -1.85
N ALA A 6 -11.62 -15.45 -2.55
CA ALA A 6 -10.37 -16.20 -2.60
C ALA A 6 -9.64 -16.23 -1.25
N LEU A 7 -9.71 -15.14 -0.47
CA LEU A 7 -9.09 -15.08 0.87
C LEU A 7 -9.83 -15.95 1.89
N LYS A 8 -11.17 -16.05 1.78
CA LYS A 8 -11.97 -16.96 2.60
C LYS A 8 -11.70 -18.43 2.29
N ALA A 9 -11.55 -18.75 1.01
CA ALA A 9 -11.30 -20.12 0.53
C ALA A 9 -9.81 -20.53 0.57
N SER A 10 -8.91 -19.63 0.99
CA SER A 10 -7.47 -19.87 0.99
C SER A 10 -7.08 -20.88 2.08
N PRO A 11 -6.45 -22.02 1.74
CA PRO A 11 -6.11 -23.09 2.70
C PRO A 11 -5.19 -22.64 3.85
N THR A 12 -4.46 -21.54 3.68
CA THR A 12 -3.55 -20.98 4.68
C THR A 12 -4.19 -19.87 5.50
N LEU A 13 -4.91 -18.95 4.87
CA LEU A 13 -5.41 -17.73 5.53
C LEU A 13 -6.83 -17.90 6.12
N HIS A 14 -7.76 -18.55 5.40
CA HIS A 14 -9.17 -18.73 5.81
C HIS A 14 -9.79 -17.52 6.55
N LEU A 15 -9.64 -16.32 5.99
CA LEU A 15 -10.01 -15.10 6.73
C LEU A 15 -11.52 -14.97 6.95
N SER A 16 -11.89 -14.54 8.15
CA SER A 16 -13.25 -14.08 8.46
C SER A 16 -13.59 -12.75 7.78
N ASP A 17 -14.87 -12.38 7.73
CA ASP A 17 -15.30 -11.07 7.21
C ASP A 17 -14.70 -9.90 7.99
N ALA A 18 -14.54 -10.05 9.30
CA ALA A 18 -13.92 -9.05 10.16
C ALA A 18 -12.44 -8.86 9.81
N GLU A 19 -11.70 -9.93 9.57
CA GLU A 19 -10.29 -9.87 9.16
C GLU A 19 -10.11 -9.29 7.77
N ILE A 20 -11.01 -9.62 6.83
CA ILE A 20 -11.02 -8.98 5.51
C ILE A 20 -11.21 -7.46 5.66
N GLY A 21 -12.18 -7.03 6.47
CA GLY A 21 -12.41 -5.62 6.79
C GLY A 21 -11.18 -4.97 7.44
N ALA A 22 -10.59 -5.62 8.45
CA ALA A 22 -9.40 -5.13 9.13
C ALA A 22 -8.19 -5.01 8.20
N SER A 23 -8.00 -5.95 7.26
CA SER A 23 -6.93 -5.86 6.24
C SER A 23 -7.11 -4.67 5.30
N ALA A 24 -8.36 -4.34 4.95
CA ALA A 24 -8.67 -3.17 4.14
C ALA A 24 -8.42 -1.87 4.93
N SER A 25 -8.79 -1.84 6.21
CA SER A 25 -8.47 -0.72 7.11
C SER A 25 -6.96 -0.53 7.27
N ALA A 26 -6.19 -1.63 7.41
CA ALA A 26 -4.73 -1.58 7.47
C ALA A 26 -4.13 -0.99 6.19
N TYR A 27 -4.63 -1.38 5.02
CA TYR A 27 -4.25 -0.76 3.75
C TYR A 27 -4.52 0.75 3.73
N LEU A 28 -5.71 1.19 4.15
CA LEU A 28 -6.06 2.61 4.18
C LEU A 28 -5.20 3.40 5.17
N ALA A 29 -4.98 2.87 6.37
CA ALA A 29 -4.09 3.45 7.36
C ALA A 29 -2.66 3.59 6.81
N GLY A 30 -2.17 2.55 6.12
CA GLY A 30 -0.91 2.56 5.40
C GLY A 30 -0.85 3.66 4.36
N ALA A 31 -1.88 3.82 3.54
CA ALA A 31 -1.93 4.87 2.52
C ALA A 31 -1.85 6.28 3.12
N VAL A 32 -2.58 6.55 4.20
CA VAL A 32 -2.52 7.84 4.88
C VAL A 32 -1.13 8.11 5.44
N LEU A 33 -0.56 7.17 6.19
CA LEU A 33 0.76 7.34 6.80
C LEU A 33 1.88 7.38 5.76
N GLY A 34 1.77 6.59 4.71
CA GLY A 34 2.68 6.58 3.57
C GLY A 34 2.68 7.90 2.82
N ALA A 35 1.51 8.52 2.62
CA ALA A 35 1.41 9.84 1.98
C ALA A 35 2.21 10.91 2.73
N PHE A 36 2.18 10.91 4.08
CA PHE A 36 2.99 11.82 4.89
C PHE A 36 4.48 11.50 4.80
N PHE A 37 4.86 10.23 5.00
CA PHE A 37 6.26 9.81 5.00
C PHE A 37 6.94 10.01 3.64
N PHE A 38 6.31 9.53 2.57
CA PHE A 38 6.83 9.66 1.22
C PHE A 38 6.66 11.08 0.67
N GLY A 39 5.66 11.84 1.12
CA GLY A 39 5.59 13.29 0.84
C GLY A 39 6.85 14.01 1.30
N TRP A 40 7.23 13.86 2.57
CA TRP A 40 8.48 14.40 3.09
C TRP A 40 9.73 13.86 2.37
N LEU A 41 9.72 12.59 1.97
CA LEU A 41 10.83 11.99 1.23
C LEU A 41 10.93 12.52 -0.22
N THR A 42 9.82 12.96 -0.80
CA THR A 42 9.74 13.57 -2.15
C THR A 42 10.61 14.80 -2.21
N ASP A 43 10.51 15.64 -1.18
CA ASP A 43 11.23 16.91 -1.08
C ASP A 43 12.76 16.71 -1.00
N ARG A 44 13.21 15.50 -0.60
CA ARG A 44 14.64 15.18 -0.44
C ARG A 44 15.24 14.41 -1.62
N LEU A 45 14.52 13.41 -2.14
CA LEU A 45 15.02 12.52 -3.19
C LEU A 45 14.67 13.00 -4.60
N GLY A 46 13.70 13.92 -4.70
CA GLY A 46 13.11 14.34 -5.95
C GLY A 46 12.02 13.37 -6.45
N ARG A 47 11.02 13.95 -7.11
CA ARG A 47 9.76 13.28 -7.51
C ARG A 47 9.96 12.05 -8.38
N LYS A 48 10.80 12.15 -9.42
CA LYS A 48 11.05 11.06 -10.38
C LYS A 48 11.62 9.81 -9.70
N ARG A 49 12.58 9.99 -8.78
CA ARG A 49 13.20 8.85 -8.06
C ARG A 49 12.22 8.25 -7.08
N LEU A 50 11.47 9.11 -6.37
CA LEU A 50 10.52 8.62 -5.39
C LEU A 50 9.41 7.77 -6.01
N PHE A 51 8.89 8.16 -7.18
CA PHE A 51 7.88 7.38 -7.90
C PHE A 51 8.32 5.91 -8.10
N PHE A 52 9.56 5.68 -8.53
CA PHE A 52 10.08 4.31 -8.68
C PHE A 52 10.26 3.59 -7.34
N VAL A 53 10.59 4.31 -6.27
CA VAL A 53 10.70 3.74 -4.92
C VAL A 53 9.32 3.29 -4.44
N THR A 54 8.32 4.15 -4.50
CA THR A 54 6.95 3.84 -4.03
C THR A 54 6.32 2.75 -4.88
N LEU A 55 6.54 2.76 -6.20
CA LEU A 55 6.12 1.70 -7.11
C LEU A 55 6.79 0.36 -6.75
N GLY A 56 8.10 0.37 -6.46
CA GLY A 56 8.82 -0.81 -6.01
C GLY A 56 8.28 -1.37 -4.70
N VAL A 57 8.02 -0.50 -3.72
CA VAL A 57 7.39 -0.87 -2.44
C VAL A 57 6.01 -1.48 -2.66
N TYR A 58 5.18 -0.86 -3.49
CA TYR A 58 3.83 -1.34 -3.80
C TYR A 58 3.87 -2.75 -4.42
N ILE A 59 4.68 -2.95 -5.47
CA ILE A 59 4.76 -4.25 -6.17
C ILE A 59 5.33 -5.33 -5.24
N ALA A 60 6.41 -5.03 -4.52
CA ALA A 60 7.05 -6.00 -3.63
C ALA A 60 6.14 -6.41 -2.48
N ALA A 61 5.46 -5.45 -1.83
CA ALA A 61 4.51 -5.74 -0.74
C ALA A 61 3.27 -6.48 -1.23
N THR A 62 2.79 -6.18 -2.45
CA THR A 62 1.68 -6.91 -3.07
C THR A 62 2.06 -8.36 -3.33
N ALA A 63 3.26 -8.61 -3.87
CA ALA A 63 3.76 -9.97 -4.05
C ALA A 63 3.95 -10.70 -2.72
N ALA A 64 4.54 -10.03 -1.71
CA ALA A 64 4.71 -10.58 -0.38
C ALA A 64 3.38 -10.93 0.30
N SER A 65 2.31 -10.16 0.04
CA SER A 65 0.96 -10.46 0.54
C SER A 65 0.46 -11.83 0.09
N ALA A 66 0.86 -12.30 -1.10
CA ALA A 66 0.49 -13.63 -1.59
C ALA A 66 1.24 -14.77 -0.89
N LEU A 67 2.38 -14.45 -0.25
CA LEU A 67 3.22 -15.38 0.49
C LEU A 67 3.01 -15.29 2.01
N ALA A 68 2.01 -14.52 2.47
CA ALA A 68 1.75 -14.34 3.88
C ALA A 68 1.31 -15.66 4.54
N PRO A 69 2.00 -16.11 5.61
CA PRO A 69 1.68 -17.36 6.29
C PRO A 69 0.44 -17.25 7.19
N ASP A 70 0.11 -16.03 7.64
CA ASP A 70 -0.99 -15.76 8.57
C ASP A 70 -1.59 -14.36 8.34
N PHE A 71 -2.69 -14.08 9.03
CA PHE A 71 -3.40 -12.81 8.93
C PHE A 71 -2.55 -11.60 9.33
N ALA A 72 -1.72 -11.70 10.36
CA ALA A 72 -0.94 -10.56 10.85
C ALA A 72 0.09 -10.11 9.80
N MET A 73 0.80 -11.06 9.20
CA MET A 73 1.74 -10.82 8.10
C MET A 73 1.00 -10.28 6.88
N PHE A 74 -0.18 -10.84 6.56
CA PHE A 74 -1.01 -10.35 5.46
C PHE A 74 -1.46 -8.91 5.67
N ALA A 75 -1.93 -8.56 6.87
CA ALA A 75 -2.35 -7.22 7.24
C ALA A 75 -1.18 -6.23 7.23
N LEU A 76 0.01 -6.65 7.67
CA LEU A 76 1.24 -5.86 7.59
C LEU A 76 1.63 -5.57 6.14
N PHE A 77 1.63 -6.58 5.27
CA PHE A 77 1.92 -6.35 3.86
C PHE A 77 0.86 -5.47 3.20
N ARG A 78 -0.42 -5.60 3.57
CA ARG A 78 -1.47 -4.70 3.10
C ARG A 78 -1.25 -3.26 3.53
N PHE A 79 -0.81 -3.04 4.76
CA PHE A 79 -0.40 -1.72 5.23
C PHE A 79 0.75 -1.15 4.38
N ILE A 80 1.80 -1.95 4.12
CA ILE A 80 2.95 -1.51 3.31
C ILE A 80 2.55 -1.23 1.86
N THR A 81 1.70 -2.08 1.26
CA THR A 81 1.12 -1.85 -0.07
C THR A 81 0.36 -0.52 -0.10
N GLY A 82 -0.47 -0.27 0.91
CA GLY A 82 -1.18 1.00 1.08
C GLY A 82 -0.21 2.17 1.15
N ALA A 83 0.86 2.07 1.94
CA ALA A 83 1.85 3.11 2.09
C ALA A 83 2.55 3.47 0.76
N GLY A 84 2.89 2.48 -0.06
CA GLY A 84 3.44 2.70 -1.40
C GLY A 84 2.49 3.51 -2.29
N ILE A 85 1.22 3.10 -2.35
CA ILE A 85 0.18 3.81 -3.13
C ILE A 85 -0.04 5.24 -2.62
N GLY A 86 -0.13 5.43 -1.30
CA GLY A 86 -0.31 6.75 -0.69
C GLY A 86 0.82 7.71 -1.04
N GLY A 87 2.07 7.22 -1.05
CA GLY A 87 3.22 8.01 -1.46
C GLY A 87 3.22 8.39 -2.94
N GLU A 88 2.79 7.49 -3.82
CA GLU A 88 2.69 7.72 -5.26
C GLU A 88 1.72 8.87 -5.58
N TYR A 89 0.54 8.88 -4.94
CA TYR A 89 -0.46 9.96 -5.12
C TYR A 89 0.06 11.33 -4.68
N THR A 90 0.79 11.41 -3.56
CA THR A 90 1.38 12.67 -3.10
C THR A 90 2.42 13.18 -4.10
N ALA A 91 3.30 12.32 -4.59
CA ALA A 91 4.33 12.72 -5.56
C ALA A 91 3.75 13.25 -6.87
N ILE A 92 2.66 12.64 -7.36
CA ILE A 92 1.96 13.07 -8.59
C ILE A 92 1.26 14.41 -8.38
N ASN A 93 0.50 14.59 -7.29
CA ASN A 93 -0.20 15.85 -7.05
C ASN A 93 0.77 17.03 -6.89
N SER A 94 1.88 16.81 -6.21
CA SER A 94 2.95 17.81 -6.13
C SER A 94 3.53 18.10 -7.52
N ALA A 95 3.76 17.09 -8.37
CA ALA A 95 4.20 17.24 -9.77
C ALA A 95 3.26 18.12 -10.60
N LEU A 96 1.95 17.87 -10.49
CA LEU A 96 0.93 18.63 -11.21
C LEU A 96 0.90 20.10 -10.79
N GLN A 97 1.00 20.39 -9.49
CA GLN A 97 1.02 21.77 -8.96
C GLN A 97 2.25 22.58 -9.40
N GLU A 98 3.37 21.93 -9.74
CA GLU A 98 4.53 22.63 -10.31
C GLU A 98 4.40 22.88 -11.82
N LEU A 99 3.63 22.05 -12.53
CA LEU A 99 3.51 22.14 -13.99
C LEU A 99 2.37 23.08 -14.43
N ILE A 100 1.36 23.26 -13.58
CA ILE A 100 0.17 24.06 -13.85
C ILE A 100 0.17 25.27 -12.89
N PRO A 101 0.64 26.45 -13.33
CA PRO A 101 0.66 27.68 -12.52
C PRO A 101 -0.72 28.34 -12.39
#